data_AF-A0A528X2S1-F1
#
_entry.id   AF-A0A528X2S1-F1
#
_cell.length_a   1.000
_cell.length_b   1.000
_cell.length_c   1.000
_cell.angle_alpha   90.00
_cell.angle_beta   90.00
_cell.angle_gamma   90.00
#
_symmetry.space_group_name_H-M   'P 1'
#
loop_
_entity.id
_entity.type
_entity.pdbx_description
1 polymer ?
#
loop_
_entity_poly.entity_id
_entity_poly.type
_entity_poly.pdbx_seq_one_letter_code
_entity_poly.pdbx_strand_id
1 'polypeptide(L)' 'MLPQGGVVPMFNAQQSIGATLAGIHRQTYQILDIVVVDDGSTD' A
#
# COMPACT_ATOMS: atom_id res chain seq x y z
N MET A 1 17.03 5.49 12.89
CA MET A 1 16.27 5.81 11.66
C MET A 1 14.93 6.36 12.10
N LEU A 2 14.41 7.41 11.44
CA LEU A 2 13.07 7.91 11.75
C LEU A 2 12.02 6.97 11.15
N PRO A 3 10.86 6.78 11.81
CA PRO A 3 9.77 6.00 11.23
C PRO A 3 9.27 6.67 9.95
N GLN A 4 9.05 5.90 8.89
CA GLN A 4 8.46 6.38 7.65
C GLN A 4 7.07 5.80 7.49
N GLY A 5 6.13 6.63 7.04
CA GLY A 5 4.82 6.22 6.56
C GLY A 5 4.79 6.15 5.04
N GLY A 6 3.91 5.32 4.48
CA GLY A 6 3.68 5.18 3.05
C GLY A 6 2.27 5.62 2.66
N VAL A 7 2.12 6.27 1.51
CA VAL A 7 0.81 6.52 0.88
C VAL A 7 0.78 5.77 -0.45
N VAL A 8 -0.27 4.97 -0.65
CA VAL A 8 -0.42 4.11 -1.82
C VAL A 8 -1.75 4.43 -2.51
N PRO A 9 -1.74 5.21 -3.60
CA PRO A 9 -2.94 5.41 -4.40
C PRO A 9 -3.27 4.13 -5.17
N MET A 10 -4.55 3.82 -5.27
CA MET A 10 -5.07 2.66 -5.97
C MET A 10 -6.29 3.08 -6.79
N PHE A 11 -6.36 2.59 -8.02
CA PHE A 11 -7.51 2.74 -8.90
C PHE A 11 -7.66 1.48 -9.74
N ASN A 12 -8.85 0.89 -9.68
CA ASN A 12 -9.16 -0.39 -10.29
C ASN A 12 -8.09 -1.47 -10.04
N ALA A 13 -7.82 -1.71 -8.76
CA ALA A 13 -6.68 -2.51 -8.31
C ALA A 13 -7.09 -3.86 -7.72
N GLN A 14 -8.33 -4.34 -7.94
CA GLN A 14 -8.84 -5.56 -7.32
C GLN A 14 -7.88 -6.76 -7.45
N GLN A 15 -7.24 -6.91 -8.61
CA GLN A 15 -6.34 -8.04 -8.90
C GLN A 15 -4.93 -7.90 -8.29
N SER A 16 -4.48 -6.67 -8.01
CA SER A 16 -3.08 -6.39 -7.65
C SER A 16 -2.91 -5.93 -6.21
N ILE A 17 -3.94 -5.34 -5.60
CA ILE A 17 -3.87 -4.73 -4.26
C ILE A 17 -3.34 -5.70 -3.20
N GLY A 18 -3.78 -6.97 -3.22
CA GLY A 18 -3.33 -7.99 -2.27
C GLY A 18 -1.83 -8.27 -2.37
N ALA A 19 -1.30 -8.45 -3.59
CA ALA A 19 0.12 -8.70 -3.82
C ALA A 19 0.97 -7.49 -3.43
N THR A 20 0.49 -6.28 -3.74
CA THR A 20 1.17 -5.03 -3.38
C THR A 20 1.29 -4.86 -1.87
N LEU A 21 0.19 -5.00 -1.12
CA LEU A 21 0.21 -4.87 0.34
C LEU A 21 1.05 -5.96 1.00
N ALA A 22 1.00 -7.19 0.49
CA ALA A 22 1.87 -8.28 0.96
C ALA A 22 3.35 -7.98 0.69
N GLY A 23 3.69 -7.36 -0.43
CA GLY A 23 5.05 -6.93 -0.75
C GLY A 23 5.54 -5.85 0.21
N ILE A 24 4.71 -4.85 0.50
CA ILE A 24 5.08 -3.78 1.45
C ILE A 24 5.27 -4.35 2.87
N HIS A 25 4.39 -5.25 3.31
CA HIS A 25 4.50 -5.91 4.60
C HIS A 25 5.78 -6.76 4.77
N ARG A 26 6.39 -7.22 3.66
CA ARG A 26 7.60 -8.06 3.68
C ARG A 26 8.91 -7.27 3.53
N GLN A 27 8.85 -5.94 3.46
CA GLN A 27 10.03 -5.09 3.36
C GLN A 27 10.94 -5.27 4.61
N THR A 28 12.25 -5.30 4.39
CA THR A 28 13.24 -5.26 5.50
C THR A 28 13.28 -3.88 6.17
N TYR A 29 12.81 -2.86 5.45
CA TYR A 29 12.60 -1.52 5.98
C TYR A 29 11.23 -1.44 6.68
N GLN A 30 11.21 -1.02 7.94
CA GLN A 30 9.99 -0.91 8.74
C GLN A 30 9.24 0.38 8.38
N ILE A 31 8.16 0.24 7.60
CA ILE A 31 7.17 1.29 7.39
C ILE A 31 6.18 1.21 8.56
N LEU A 32 6.00 2.32 9.29
CA LEU A 32 5.21 2.33 10.52
C LEU A 32 3.71 2.31 10.22
N ASP A 33 3.28 3.08 9.20
CA ASP A 33 1.89 3.25 8.80
C ASP A 33 1.78 3.28 7.27
N ILE A 34 0.71 2.69 6.73
CA ILE A 34 0.38 2.76 5.31
C ILE A 34 -1.05 3.28 5.16
N VAL A 35 -1.22 4.31 4.35
CA VAL A 35 -2.53 4.82 3.94
C VAL A 35 -2.77 4.43 2.50
N VAL A 36 -3.79 3.60 2.26
CA VAL A 36 -4.27 3.30 0.91
C VAL A 36 -5.35 4.32 0.54
N VAL A 37 -5.21 4.96 -0.61
CA VAL A 37 -6.19 5.92 -1.12
C VAL A 37 -6.82 5.33 -2.37
N ASP A 38 -8.09 4.95 -2.27
CA ASP A 38 -8.88 4.54 -3.44
C ASP A 38 -9.35 5.79 -4.20
N ASP A 39 -9.01 5.88 -5.48
CA ASP A 39 -9.32 7.02 -6.36
C ASP A 39 -10.62 6.77 -7.17
N GLY A 40 -11.64 6.22 -6.50
CA GLY A 40 -12.95 5.96 -7.10
C GLY A 40 -13.00 4.70 -7.96
N SER A 41 -12.43 3.59 -7.48
CA SER A 41 -12.48 2.31 -8.19
C SER A 41 -13.92 1.83 -8.42
N THR A 42 -14.12 1.12 -9.52
CA THR A 42 -15.40 0.49 -9.89
C THR A 42 -15.26 -1.01 -10.16
N ASP A 43 -14.08 -1.57 -9.90
CA ASP A 43 -13.72 -2.98 -10.12
C ASP A 43 -13.70 -3.84 -8.86
#